data_AF-A0A1I3NG32-F1
#
_entry.id   AF-A0A1I3NG32-F1
#
_cell.length_a   1.000
_cell.length_b   1.000
_cell.length_c   1.000
_cell.angle_alpha   90.00
_cell.angle_beta   90.00
_cell.angle_gamma   90.00
#
_symmetry.space_group_name_H-M   'P 1'
#
loop_
_entity.id
_entity.type
_entity.pdbx_description
1 polymer ?
#
loop_
_entity_poly.entity_id
_entity_poly.type
_entity_poly.pdbx_seq_one_letter_code
_entity_poly.pdbx_strand_id
1 'polypeptide(L)'
;MNRNTDALLQLRLNVIDQFGKQIVTATDCENLAAILAEKLKANISAQTLRRFFGLIKASSQPSLYTLDILAKFCGFTDFHHFADFKTNSELELFFGSAEDSGNDYWLKSEQLCRQIADSPFHLATIHHRMMPFPLVRKYFMENHPMRDMLGTVYSQYFMSYLKFNQTNEARIFAYGFLYQSAFLQGNQELMHLFFQKVKETELSPEVFVIPAGLKFGITLHYADYIGDEILFTKTYSAMKASRELYISASKSSVCSFEYTVLESLIFTERKSEIRLLLENNTFQSSAQQNFIPSQRKLTHDEVWKILSAVGYHKIGDEETAKKFAERVNLENLGFGWQKYYSIIYYFLLLEIVELKEKSKILKKLHHLISETHFTHFEEKLSLYNSKKQQVAGTNQVEPLMGKNI
;
A
#
# COMPACT_ATOMS: atom_id res chain seq x y z
N MET A 1 19.18 5.95 -1.88
CA MET A 1 20.45 5.92 -1.10
C MET A 1 20.42 4.65 -0.27
N ASN A 2 21.41 3.77 -0.39
CA ASN A 2 21.31 2.35 -0.02
C ASN A 2 21.38 2.16 1.51
N ARG A 3 20.40 1.50 2.16
CA ARG A 3 20.29 1.45 3.65
C ARG A 3 21.45 0.73 4.36
N ASN A 4 22.10 -0.22 3.70
CA ASN A 4 23.36 -0.77 4.19
C ASN A 4 24.41 0.34 4.34
N THR A 5 24.45 1.31 3.44
CA THR A 5 25.36 2.45 3.53
C THR A 5 25.06 3.34 4.74
N ASP A 6 23.79 3.50 5.11
CA ASP A 6 23.38 4.36 6.23
C ASP A 6 23.66 3.71 7.59
N ALA A 7 23.29 2.45 7.80
CA ALA A 7 23.64 1.70 9.02
C ALA A 7 25.16 1.55 9.19
N LEU A 8 25.90 1.37 8.09
CA LEU A 8 27.37 1.35 8.12
C LEU A 8 27.96 2.72 8.47
N LEU A 9 27.38 3.80 7.96
CA LEU A 9 27.81 5.16 8.32
C LEU A 9 27.56 5.44 9.81
N GLN A 10 26.38 5.08 10.32
CA GLN A 10 26.06 5.21 11.73
C GLN A 10 26.97 4.36 12.60
N LEU A 11 27.30 3.13 12.19
CA LEU A 11 28.25 2.29 12.91
C LEU A 11 29.63 2.95 12.98
N ARG A 12 30.12 3.54 11.88
CA ARG A 12 31.39 4.30 11.88
C ARG A 12 31.37 5.43 12.90
N LEU A 13 30.29 6.21 12.92
CA LEU A 13 30.15 7.35 13.84
C LEU A 13 30.15 6.90 15.31
N ASN A 14 29.41 5.85 15.66
CA ASN A 14 29.41 5.33 17.04
C ASN A 14 30.74 4.70 17.44
N VAL A 15 31.47 4.09 16.50
CA VAL A 15 32.82 3.59 16.79
C VAL A 15 33.77 4.76 17.05
N ILE A 16 33.69 5.85 16.29
CA ILE A 16 34.50 7.06 16.50
C ILE A 16 34.20 7.68 17.87
N ASP A 17 32.92 7.78 18.23
CA ASP A 17 32.47 8.31 19.53
C ASP A 17 33.01 7.46 20.69
N GLN A 18 32.80 6.14 20.62
CA GLN A 18 33.29 5.19 21.62
C GLN A 18 34.82 5.12 21.70
N PHE A 19 35.51 5.35 20.58
CA PHE A 19 36.97 5.43 20.52
C PHE A 19 37.50 6.75 21.10
N GLY A 20 36.66 7.79 21.18
CA GLY A 20 37.00 9.08 21.78
C GLY A 20 37.92 9.96 20.93
N LYS A 21 38.20 9.57 19.68
CA LYS A 21 38.96 10.39 18.71
C LYS A 21 38.61 10.05 17.27
N GLN A 22 38.87 10.98 16.37
CA GLN A 22 38.70 10.77 14.93
C GLN A 22 39.66 9.69 14.40
N ILE A 23 39.22 8.94 13.38
CA ILE A 23 40.00 7.87 12.74
C ILE A 23 40.36 8.33 11.33
N VAL A 24 41.49 9.02 11.20
CA VAL A 24 41.93 9.66 9.94
C VAL A 24 43.31 9.20 9.47
N THR A 25 44.02 8.41 10.29
CA THR A 25 45.35 7.87 9.94
C THR A 25 45.42 6.34 10.03
N ALA A 26 46.45 5.75 9.44
CA ALA A 26 46.72 4.31 9.58
C ALA A 26 47.00 3.93 11.05
N THR A 27 47.70 4.80 11.77
CA THR A 27 48.02 4.64 13.20
C THR A 27 46.75 4.65 14.07
N ASP A 28 45.71 5.41 13.71
CA ASP A 28 44.43 5.36 14.42
C ASP A 28 43.76 3.99 14.29
N CYS A 29 43.83 3.39 13.09
CA CYS A 29 43.30 2.04 12.85
C CYS A 29 44.12 0.96 13.57
N GLU A 30 45.43 1.11 13.69
CA GLU A 30 46.29 0.20 14.46
C GLU A 30 45.94 0.25 15.95
N ASN A 31 45.77 1.46 16.49
CA ASN A 31 45.36 1.66 17.87
C ASN A 31 43.96 1.07 18.14
N LEU A 32 42.99 1.30 17.26
CA LEU A 32 41.66 0.71 17.40
C LEU A 32 41.71 -0.82 17.33
N ALA A 33 42.50 -1.40 16.42
CA ALA A 33 42.68 -2.85 16.32
C ALA A 33 43.25 -3.44 17.63
N ALA A 34 44.25 -2.78 18.23
CA ALA A 34 44.82 -3.20 19.51
C ALA A 34 43.78 -3.18 20.64
N ILE A 35 42.98 -2.12 20.72
CA ILE A 35 41.90 -2.00 21.73
C ILE A 35 40.84 -3.09 21.54
N LEU A 36 40.43 -3.38 20.30
CA LEU A 36 39.45 -4.43 20.01
C LEU A 36 39.99 -5.81 20.40
N ALA A 37 41.26 -6.09 20.13
CA ALA A 37 41.92 -7.32 20.52
C ALA A 37 42.03 -7.45 22.05
N GLU A 38 42.30 -6.36 22.76
CA GLU A 38 42.40 -6.34 24.21
C GLU A 38 41.03 -6.51 24.89
N LYS A 39 40.05 -5.67 24.52
CA LYS A 39 38.74 -5.59 25.18
C LYS A 39 37.78 -6.70 24.80
N LEU A 40 37.78 -7.12 23.53
CA LEU A 40 36.80 -8.08 23.00
C LEU A 40 37.43 -9.43 22.63
N LYS A 41 38.74 -9.61 22.82
CA LYS A 41 39.49 -10.81 22.39
C LYS A 41 39.25 -11.17 20.93
N ALA A 42 38.99 -10.16 20.10
CA ALA A 42 38.61 -10.32 18.70
C ALA A 42 39.69 -9.75 17.77
N ASN A 43 40.09 -10.52 16.77
CA ASN A 43 41.17 -10.15 15.86
C ASN A 43 40.63 -9.49 14.60
N ILE A 44 40.72 -8.15 14.53
CA ILE A 44 40.49 -7.38 13.31
C ILE A 44 41.81 -6.72 12.90
N SER A 45 42.21 -6.92 11.65
CA SER A 45 43.42 -6.27 11.12
C SER A 45 43.22 -4.76 10.94
N ALA A 46 44.27 -3.97 11.18
CA ALA A 46 44.26 -2.54 10.90
C ALA A 46 43.90 -2.23 9.43
N GLN A 47 44.25 -3.11 8.48
CA GLN A 47 43.88 -2.96 7.07
C GLN A 47 42.37 -3.10 6.82
N THR A 48 41.70 -3.99 7.56
CA THR A 48 40.24 -4.13 7.51
C THR A 48 39.57 -2.85 8.01
N LEU A 49 40.07 -2.25 9.09
CA LEU A 49 39.55 -0.98 9.62
C LEU A 49 39.82 0.19 8.68
N ARG A 50 41.01 0.27 8.06
CA ARG A 50 41.32 1.30 7.06
C ARG A 50 40.35 1.29 5.89
N ARG A 51 39.95 0.11 5.40
CA ARG A 51 38.89 -0.03 4.38
C ARG A 51 37.52 0.35 4.92
N PHE A 52 37.20 -0.10 6.14
CA PHE A 52 35.92 0.19 6.77
C PHE A 52 35.69 1.69 6.95
N PHE A 53 36.69 2.46 7.38
CA PHE A 53 36.59 3.92 7.55
C PHE A 53 36.87 4.74 6.29
N GLY A 54 37.15 4.09 5.15
CA GLY A 54 37.35 4.77 3.86
C GLY A 54 38.73 5.44 3.70
N LEU A 55 39.72 5.09 4.53
CA LEU A 55 41.11 5.55 4.41
C LEU A 55 41.82 4.97 3.18
N ILE A 56 41.37 3.81 2.72
CA ILE A 56 41.82 3.17 1.49
C ILE A 56 40.62 2.58 0.76
N LYS A 57 40.71 2.46 -0.58
CA LYS A 57 39.64 1.85 -1.39
C LYS A 57 39.39 0.40 -0.94
N ALA A 58 38.12 0.07 -0.73
CA ALA A 58 37.67 -1.29 -0.49
C ALA A 58 37.26 -1.94 -1.82
N SER A 59 37.67 -3.19 -2.04
CA SER A 59 37.25 -4.01 -3.19
C SER A 59 35.95 -4.78 -2.94
N SER A 60 35.50 -4.83 -1.69
CA SER A 60 34.32 -5.56 -1.24
C SER A 60 33.68 -4.90 -0.01
N GLN A 61 32.44 -5.26 0.29
CA GLN A 61 31.76 -4.83 1.52
C GLN A 61 32.44 -5.42 2.77
N PRO A 62 32.33 -4.75 3.94
CA PRO A 62 32.80 -5.30 5.21
C PRO A 62 32.11 -6.63 5.53
N SER A 63 32.85 -7.58 6.11
CA SER A 63 32.29 -8.87 6.51
C SER A 63 31.37 -8.72 7.73
N LEU A 64 30.36 -9.58 7.87
CA LEU A 64 29.46 -9.58 9.04
C LEU A 64 30.23 -9.75 10.35
N TYR A 65 31.26 -10.61 10.36
CA TYR A 65 32.17 -10.76 11.51
C TYR A 65 32.80 -9.43 11.95
N THR A 66 33.26 -8.61 10.99
CA THR A 66 33.80 -7.28 11.26
C THR A 66 32.73 -6.36 11.85
N LEU A 67 31.52 -6.38 11.28
CA LEU A 67 30.42 -5.54 11.74
C LEU A 67 29.97 -5.90 13.16
N ASP A 68 29.88 -7.18 13.48
CA ASP A 68 29.48 -7.65 14.81
C ASP A 68 30.47 -7.23 15.89
N ILE A 69 31.78 -7.32 15.61
CA ILE A 69 32.81 -6.89 16.57
C ILE A 69 32.75 -5.38 16.80
N LEU A 70 32.56 -4.60 15.74
CA LEU A 70 32.44 -3.15 15.85
C LEU A 70 31.16 -2.75 16.60
N ALA A 71 30.05 -3.45 16.38
CA ALA A 71 28.83 -3.26 17.15
C ALA A 71 29.00 -3.63 18.62
N LYS A 72 29.69 -4.74 18.92
CA LYS A 72 30.09 -5.13 20.29
C LYS A 72 30.96 -4.11 20.98
N PHE A 73 31.88 -3.49 20.24
CA PHE A 73 32.71 -2.41 20.78
C PHE A 73 31.88 -1.21 21.22
N CYS A 74 30.81 -0.90 20.47
CA CYS A 74 29.83 0.12 20.82
C CYS A 74 28.79 -0.32 21.88
N GLY A 75 28.94 -1.50 22.49
CA GLY A 75 28.06 -1.98 23.57
C GLY A 75 26.84 -2.78 23.13
N PHE A 76 26.76 -3.20 21.86
CA PHE A 76 25.64 -4.01 21.33
C PHE A 76 25.99 -5.51 21.28
N THR A 77 25.02 -6.41 21.16
CA THR A 77 25.33 -7.86 21.09
C THR A 77 25.96 -8.25 19.75
N ASP A 78 25.54 -7.61 18.66
CA ASP A 78 25.95 -7.87 17.29
C ASP A 78 25.49 -6.70 16.39
N PHE A 79 25.81 -6.75 15.10
CA PHE A 79 25.45 -5.69 14.16
C PHE A 79 23.94 -5.59 13.94
N HIS A 80 23.21 -6.69 14.05
CA HIS A 80 21.76 -6.69 13.92
C HIS A 80 21.12 -5.93 15.09
N HIS A 81 21.54 -6.18 16.33
CA HIS A 81 21.10 -5.44 17.51
C HIS A 81 21.44 -3.95 17.43
N PHE A 82 22.61 -3.59 16.89
CA PHE A 82 22.96 -2.19 16.63
C PHE A 82 22.03 -1.54 15.60
N ALA A 83 21.84 -2.16 14.44
CA ALA A 83 20.98 -1.65 13.39
C ALA A 83 19.53 -1.51 13.87
N ASP A 84 19.06 -2.50 14.64
CA ASP A 84 17.75 -2.47 15.27
C ASP A 84 17.64 -1.38 16.32
N PHE A 85 18.59 -1.24 17.24
CA PHE A 85 18.57 -0.18 18.23
C PHE A 85 18.54 1.21 17.57
N LYS A 86 19.38 1.46 16.57
CA LYS A 86 19.38 2.75 15.87
C LYS A 86 18.06 3.02 15.14
N THR A 87 17.51 2.02 14.48
CA THR A 87 16.16 2.14 13.90
C THR A 87 15.09 2.35 14.98
N ASN A 88 15.20 1.74 16.17
CA ASN A 88 14.24 1.94 17.27
C ASN A 88 14.35 3.34 17.86
N SER A 89 15.57 3.82 18.13
CA SER A 89 15.80 5.19 18.59
C SER A 89 15.35 6.20 17.55
N GLU A 90 15.56 5.95 16.26
CA GLU A 90 15.02 6.78 15.18
C GLU A 90 13.49 6.75 15.16
N LEU A 91 12.85 5.58 15.27
CA LEU A 91 11.40 5.47 15.37
C LEU A 91 10.87 6.18 16.63
N GLU A 92 11.55 6.10 17.77
CA GLU A 92 11.19 6.80 19.01
C GLU A 92 11.43 8.31 18.91
N LEU A 93 12.51 8.77 18.29
CA LEU A 93 12.74 10.19 17.99
C LEU A 93 11.72 10.73 16.98
N PHE A 94 11.25 9.88 16.07
CA PHE A 94 10.34 10.25 15.00
C PHE A 94 8.85 10.18 15.40
N PHE A 95 8.49 9.25 16.29
CA PHE A 95 7.11 9.01 16.75
C PHE A 95 6.87 9.30 18.24
N GLY A 96 7.91 9.54 19.04
CA GLY A 96 7.84 9.73 20.49
C GLY A 96 7.69 11.18 20.94
N SER A 97 7.95 12.17 20.07
CA SER A 97 7.68 13.58 20.39
C SER A 97 6.23 13.92 20.07
N ALA A 98 5.37 13.83 21.09
CA ALA A 98 3.92 14.05 21.01
C ALA A 98 3.50 15.51 20.72
N GLU A 99 4.44 16.43 20.49
CA GLU A 99 4.16 17.88 20.44
C GLU A 99 4.25 18.52 19.04
N ASP A 100 4.64 17.79 17.98
CA ASP A 100 4.79 18.42 16.67
C ASP A 100 3.53 18.34 15.78
N SER A 101 3.23 19.49 15.18
CA SER A 101 2.02 19.83 14.42
C SER A 101 1.78 18.92 13.21
N GLY A 102 0.50 18.59 12.95
CA GLY A 102 0.10 17.51 12.05
C GLY A 102 0.66 17.48 10.63
N ASN A 103 1.23 18.57 10.11
CA ASN A 103 1.87 18.59 8.78
C ASN A 103 3.19 17.79 8.72
N ASP A 104 3.98 17.80 9.79
CA ASP A 104 5.26 17.09 9.84
C ASP A 104 5.06 15.57 9.79
N TYR A 105 4.05 15.06 10.52
CA TYR A 105 3.71 13.64 10.57
C TYR A 105 3.27 13.05 9.21
N TRP A 106 2.68 13.86 8.32
CA TRP A 106 2.28 13.38 7.00
C TRP A 106 3.48 13.09 6.09
N LEU A 107 4.40 14.06 5.99
CA LEU A 107 5.62 13.92 5.20
C LEU A 107 6.47 12.77 5.75
N LYS A 108 6.60 12.72 7.08
CA LYS A 108 7.24 11.65 7.82
C LYS A 108 6.64 10.27 7.53
N SER A 109 5.31 10.16 7.56
CA SER A 109 4.60 8.92 7.22
C SER A 109 4.90 8.47 5.78
N GLU A 110 4.85 9.38 4.81
CA GLU A 110 5.16 9.06 3.42
C GLU A 110 6.62 8.62 3.22
N GLN A 111 7.58 9.30 3.87
CA GLN A 111 8.98 8.90 3.83
C GLN A 111 9.16 7.48 4.38
N LEU A 112 8.48 7.14 5.47
CA LEU A 112 8.51 5.79 6.03
C LEU A 112 7.89 4.76 5.08
N CYS A 113 6.76 5.07 4.44
CA CYS A 113 6.16 4.23 3.40
C CYS A 113 7.17 3.91 2.29
N ARG A 114 7.89 4.92 1.80
CA ARG A 114 8.92 4.75 0.76
C ARG A 114 10.07 3.88 1.24
N GLN A 115 10.61 4.12 2.43
CA GLN A 115 11.68 3.31 3.01
C GLN A 115 11.31 1.85 3.24
N ILE A 116 10.03 1.58 3.54
CA ILE A 116 9.49 0.23 3.71
C ILE A 116 9.32 -0.45 2.36
N ALA A 117 8.73 0.23 1.38
CA ALA A 117 8.52 -0.29 0.04
C ALA A 117 9.84 -0.60 -0.69
N ASP A 118 10.88 0.21 -0.49
CA ASP A 118 12.20 0.04 -1.12
C ASP A 118 13.05 -1.08 -0.47
N SER A 119 12.56 -1.74 0.59
CA SER A 119 13.31 -2.78 1.30
C SER A 119 12.45 -4.00 1.63
N PRO A 120 12.69 -5.14 0.95
CA PRO A 120 12.02 -6.40 1.27
C PRO A 120 12.18 -6.82 2.75
N PHE A 121 13.34 -6.52 3.35
CA PHE A 121 13.60 -6.83 4.75
C PHE A 121 12.72 -6.00 5.70
N HIS A 122 12.56 -4.68 5.50
CA HIS A 122 11.69 -3.88 6.40
C HIS A 122 10.25 -4.24 6.18
N LEU A 123 9.85 -4.39 4.92
CA LEU A 123 8.51 -4.80 4.56
C LEU A 123 8.11 -6.08 5.32
N ALA A 124 9.02 -7.02 5.51
CA ALA A 124 8.72 -8.23 6.26
C ALA A 124 8.74 -8.05 7.80
N THR A 125 9.54 -7.14 8.35
CA THR A 125 9.92 -7.21 9.79
C THR A 125 9.53 -6.00 10.63
N ILE A 126 9.48 -4.79 10.04
CA ILE A 126 9.42 -3.55 10.84
C ILE A 126 8.05 -3.33 11.51
N HIS A 127 7.00 -3.96 10.97
CA HIS A 127 5.64 -3.77 11.48
C HIS A 127 5.48 -4.22 12.94
N HIS A 128 6.18 -5.26 13.40
CA HIS A 128 6.16 -5.67 14.81
C HIS A 128 6.66 -4.58 15.76
N ARG A 129 7.57 -3.72 15.28
CA ARG A 129 8.18 -2.63 16.04
C ARG A 129 7.42 -1.33 15.90
N MET A 130 6.81 -1.10 14.74
CA MET A 130 6.02 0.09 14.44
C MET A 130 4.63 0.09 15.08
N MET A 131 3.93 -1.05 15.08
CA MET A 131 2.54 -1.11 15.53
C MET A 131 2.28 -0.75 17.00
N PRO A 132 3.21 -0.93 17.97
CA PRO A 132 3.04 -0.41 19.33
C PRO A 132 2.78 1.11 19.43
N PHE A 133 3.28 1.91 18.49
CA PHE A 133 3.18 3.38 18.55
C PHE A 133 1.84 3.90 18.01
N PRO A 134 1.00 4.60 18.81
CA PRO A 134 -0.32 5.08 18.37
C PRO A 134 -0.29 6.01 17.16
N LEU A 135 0.69 6.92 17.09
CA LEU A 135 0.82 7.85 15.96
C LEU A 135 1.18 7.14 14.66
N VAL A 136 1.96 6.06 14.72
CA VAL A 136 2.22 5.21 13.55
C VAL A 136 0.92 4.60 13.07
N ARG A 137 0.15 3.98 13.96
CA ARG A 137 -1.14 3.37 13.58
C ARG A 137 -2.07 4.38 12.91
N LYS A 138 -2.19 5.58 13.48
CA LYS A 138 -3.01 6.66 12.90
C LYS A 138 -2.50 7.14 11.53
N TYR A 139 -1.24 7.56 11.44
CA TYR A 139 -0.73 8.24 10.24
C TYR A 139 -0.27 7.30 9.12
N PHE A 140 0.25 6.12 9.47
CA PHE A 140 0.78 5.13 8.52
C PHE A 140 -0.28 4.10 8.14
N MET A 141 -1.06 3.57 9.08
CA MET A 141 -2.09 2.57 8.75
C MET A 141 -3.42 3.21 8.36
N GLU A 142 -4.07 3.91 9.29
CA GLU A 142 -5.45 4.39 9.13
C GLU A 142 -5.54 5.45 8.03
N ASN A 143 -4.62 6.41 8.05
CA ASN A 143 -4.63 7.47 7.06
C ASN A 143 -3.89 7.07 5.77
N HIS A 144 -2.82 6.27 5.81
CA HIS A 144 -2.04 5.92 4.61
C HIS A 144 -1.98 4.40 4.29
N PRO A 145 -3.11 3.70 4.14
CA PRO A 145 -3.06 2.30 3.74
C PRO A 145 -2.46 2.17 2.33
N MET A 146 -1.32 1.49 2.17
CA MET A 146 -0.65 1.33 0.88
C MET A 146 -1.36 0.25 0.04
N ARG A 147 -2.33 0.68 -0.79
CA ARG A 147 -3.10 -0.19 -1.69
C ARG A 147 -2.21 -0.99 -2.62
N ASP A 148 -1.18 -0.33 -3.18
CA ASP A 148 -0.23 -0.93 -4.13
C ASP A 148 0.47 -2.17 -3.55
N MET A 149 0.56 -2.26 -2.22
CA MET A 149 1.28 -3.29 -1.50
C MET A 149 0.37 -4.42 -0.99
N LEU A 150 -0.95 -4.37 -1.23
CA LEU A 150 -1.89 -5.37 -0.69
C LEU A 150 -1.64 -6.80 -1.23
N GLY A 151 -0.87 -6.96 -2.30
CA GLY A 151 -0.46 -8.26 -2.82
C GLY A 151 0.87 -8.78 -2.26
N THR A 152 1.40 -8.11 -1.24
CA THR A 152 2.68 -8.44 -0.60
C THR A 152 2.51 -8.79 0.87
N VAL A 153 3.61 -9.07 1.56
CA VAL A 153 3.63 -9.27 3.02
C VAL A 153 3.16 -8.05 3.83
N TYR A 154 3.00 -6.88 3.20
CA TYR A 154 2.38 -5.70 3.82
C TYR A 154 1.00 -5.98 4.43
N SER A 155 0.23 -6.91 3.88
CA SER A 155 -1.08 -7.28 4.44
C SER A 155 -1.00 -7.73 5.91
N GLN A 156 0.14 -8.29 6.34
CA GLN A 156 0.40 -8.67 7.74
C GLN A 156 0.40 -7.47 8.71
N TYR A 157 0.57 -6.25 8.21
CA TYR A 157 0.54 -5.04 9.03
C TYR A 157 -0.85 -4.82 9.61
N PHE A 158 -1.92 -5.15 8.87
CA PHE A 158 -3.30 -5.06 9.37
C PHE A 158 -3.56 -6.08 10.49
N MET A 159 -2.99 -7.29 10.39
CA MET A 159 -3.04 -8.28 11.46
C MET A 159 -2.29 -7.81 12.71
N SER A 160 -1.12 -7.18 12.54
CA SER A 160 -0.37 -6.62 13.67
C SER A 160 -1.00 -5.37 14.26
N TYR A 161 -1.65 -4.53 13.44
CA TYR A 161 -2.45 -3.39 13.89
C TYR A 161 -3.57 -3.84 14.83
N LEU A 162 -4.27 -4.92 14.48
CA LEU A 162 -5.34 -5.49 15.31
C LEU A 162 -4.86 -5.90 16.71
N LYS A 163 -3.58 -6.22 16.91
CA LYS A 163 -3.05 -6.53 18.26
C LYS A 163 -3.16 -5.34 19.23
N PHE A 164 -3.21 -4.11 18.71
CA PHE A 164 -3.24 -2.88 19.50
C PHE A 164 -4.55 -2.12 19.40
N ASN A 165 -5.33 -2.31 18.31
CA ASN A 165 -6.62 -1.65 18.11
C ASN A 165 -7.73 -2.69 17.99
N GLN A 166 -8.61 -2.71 18.99
CA GLN A 166 -9.69 -3.71 19.13
C GLN A 166 -11.10 -3.10 19.05
N THR A 167 -11.22 -1.82 18.71
CA THR A 167 -12.52 -1.17 18.49
C THR A 167 -13.22 -1.76 17.27
N ASN A 168 -14.55 -1.59 17.19
CA ASN A 168 -15.30 -2.04 16.02
C ASN A 168 -14.82 -1.35 14.74
N GLU A 169 -14.53 -0.04 14.82
CA GLU A 169 -13.94 0.72 13.71
C GLU A 169 -12.63 0.08 13.21
N ALA A 170 -11.69 -0.18 14.13
CA ALA A 170 -10.40 -0.77 13.82
C ALA A 170 -10.52 -2.18 13.20
N ARG A 171 -11.46 -2.98 13.72
CA ARG A 171 -11.76 -4.32 13.20
C ARG A 171 -12.31 -4.25 11.79
N ILE A 172 -13.32 -3.42 11.54
CA ILE A 172 -13.90 -3.24 10.20
C ILE A 172 -12.83 -2.72 9.22
N PHE A 173 -12.04 -1.73 9.63
CA PHE A 173 -10.95 -1.19 8.84
C PHE A 173 -9.94 -2.28 8.44
N ALA A 174 -9.34 -2.97 9.42
CA ALA A 174 -8.25 -3.89 9.18
C ALA A 174 -8.71 -5.17 8.47
N TYR A 175 -9.82 -5.78 8.92
CA TYR A 175 -10.39 -6.91 8.19
C TYR A 175 -10.88 -6.51 6.80
N GLY A 176 -11.25 -5.24 6.62
CA GLY A 176 -11.63 -4.72 5.32
C GLY A 176 -10.50 -4.74 4.30
N PHE A 177 -9.33 -4.21 4.67
CA PHE A 177 -8.14 -4.26 3.83
C PHE A 177 -7.58 -5.69 3.65
N LEU A 178 -7.71 -6.54 4.67
CA LEU A 178 -7.35 -7.95 4.58
C LEU A 178 -8.25 -8.71 3.60
N TYR A 179 -9.55 -8.41 3.57
CA TYR A 179 -10.46 -8.92 2.55
C TYR A 179 -10.06 -8.46 1.15
N GLN A 180 -9.76 -7.16 0.97
CA GLN A 180 -9.30 -6.63 -0.32
C GLN A 180 -8.00 -7.30 -0.78
N SER A 181 -7.04 -7.49 0.13
CA SER A 181 -5.81 -8.25 -0.14
C SER A 181 -6.11 -9.68 -0.59
N ALA A 182 -6.96 -10.40 0.15
CA ALA A 182 -7.36 -11.76 -0.20
C ALA A 182 -8.03 -11.84 -1.58
N PHE A 183 -8.92 -10.90 -1.89
CA PHE A 183 -9.56 -10.79 -3.21
C PHE A 183 -8.55 -10.55 -4.32
N LEU A 184 -7.66 -9.56 -4.16
CA LEU A 184 -6.66 -9.22 -5.17
C LEU A 184 -5.64 -10.34 -5.40
N GLN A 185 -5.43 -11.20 -4.40
CA GLN A 185 -4.60 -12.40 -4.48
C GLN A 185 -5.35 -13.66 -4.97
N GLY A 186 -6.66 -13.59 -5.20
CA GLY A 186 -7.47 -14.76 -5.57
C GLY A 186 -7.65 -15.79 -4.45
N ASN A 187 -7.41 -15.42 -3.19
CA ASN A 187 -7.51 -16.33 -2.05
C ASN A 187 -8.94 -16.36 -1.48
N GLN A 188 -9.75 -17.30 -1.97
CA GLN A 188 -11.17 -17.44 -1.63
C GLN A 188 -11.40 -17.78 -0.14
N GLU A 189 -10.54 -18.60 0.46
CA GLU A 189 -10.66 -18.98 1.87
C GLU A 189 -10.47 -17.77 2.79
N LEU A 190 -9.43 -16.96 2.52
CA LEU A 190 -9.20 -15.72 3.26
C LEU A 190 -10.26 -14.66 2.98
N MET A 191 -10.77 -14.57 1.74
CA MET A 191 -11.92 -13.71 1.44
C MET A 191 -13.11 -14.08 2.33
N HIS A 192 -13.48 -15.36 2.40
CA HIS A 192 -14.57 -15.82 3.26
C HIS A 192 -14.32 -15.49 4.73
N LEU A 193 -13.12 -15.79 5.24
CA LEU A 193 -12.74 -15.53 6.63
C LEU A 193 -12.91 -14.04 6.99
N PHE A 194 -12.31 -13.15 6.20
CA PHE A 194 -12.33 -11.72 6.49
C PHE A 194 -13.70 -11.09 6.24
N PHE A 195 -14.46 -11.58 5.26
CA PHE A 195 -15.87 -11.25 5.11
C PHE A 195 -16.66 -11.56 6.39
N GLN A 196 -16.52 -12.76 6.97
CA GLN A 196 -17.23 -13.10 8.21
C GLN A 196 -16.83 -12.17 9.35
N LYS A 197 -15.53 -11.89 9.50
CA LYS A 197 -15.04 -10.95 10.52
C LYS A 197 -15.62 -9.55 10.37
N VAL A 198 -15.68 -9.03 9.13
CA VAL A 198 -16.33 -7.76 8.85
C VAL A 198 -17.82 -7.84 9.16
N LYS A 199 -18.52 -8.89 8.71
CA LYS A 199 -19.97 -9.09 8.91
C LYS A 199 -20.38 -9.22 10.38
N GLU A 200 -19.61 -9.92 11.20
CA GLU A 200 -19.83 -10.12 12.63
C GLU A 200 -19.56 -8.86 13.46
N THR A 201 -18.68 -7.96 12.99
CA THR A 201 -18.36 -6.73 13.73
C THR A 201 -19.50 -5.71 13.60
N GLU A 202 -20.09 -5.30 14.71
CA GLU A 202 -21.20 -4.33 14.72
C GLU A 202 -20.75 -2.94 14.22
N LEU A 203 -21.63 -2.24 13.50
CA LEU A 203 -21.41 -0.86 13.10
C LEU A 203 -21.94 0.06 14.21
N SER A 204 -21.06 0.50 15.09
CA SER A 204 -21.40 1.42 16.17
C SER A 204 -21.42 2.89 15.70
N PRO A 205 -22.18 3.79 16.38
CA PRO A 205 -22.39 5.17 15.91
C PRO A 205 -21.12 6.01 15.75
N GLU A 206 -20.05 5.68 16.47
CA GLU A 206 -18.76 6.35 16.42
C GLU A 206 -17.89 5.96 15.22
N VAL A 207 -18.25 4.87 14.51
CA VAL A 207 -17.47 4.39 13.35
C VAL A 207 -17.49 5.42 12.24
N PHE A 208 -16.32 5.86 11.81
CA PHE A 208 -16.17 6.90 10.79
C PHE A 208 -16.49 6.42 9.36
N VAL A 209 -16.53 7.37 8.43
CA VAL A 209 -17.06 7.21 7.06
C VAL A 209 -16.42 6.04 6.29
N ILE A 210 -15.09 5.91 6.31
CA ILE A 210 -14.38 4.88 5.52
C ILE A 210 -14.66 3.48 6.06
N PRO A 211 -14.45 3.16 7.35
CA PRO A 211 -14.79 1.83 7.86
C PRO A 211 -16.28 1.50 7.70
N ALA A 212 -17.18 2.47 7.91
CA ALA A 212 -18.60 2.26 7.65
C ALA A 212 -18.88 1.87 6.18
N GLY A 213 -18.24 2.52 5.22
CA GLY A 213 -18.34 2.15 3.81
C GLY A 213 -17.76 0.76 3.52
N LEU A 214 -16.60 0.41 4.09
CA LEU A 214 -15.98 -0.92 3.94
C LEU A 214 -16.90 -2.04 4.44
N LYS A 215 -17.56 -1.84 5.59
CA LYS A 215 -18.52 -2.78 6.16
C LYS A 215 -19.56 -3.24 5.13
N PHE A 216 -20.15 -2.29 4.41
CA PHE A 216 -21.17 -2.59 3.40
C PHE A 216 -20.56 -3.02 2.08
N GLY A 217 -19.55 -2.30 1.57
CA GLY A 217 -18.92 -2.59 0.27
C GLY A 217 -18.40 -4.02 0.18
N ILE A 218 -17.72 -4.50 1.23
CA ILE A 218 -17.17 -5.86 1.28
C ILE A 218 -18.27 -6.91 1.35
N THR A 219 -19.28 -6.68 2.19
CA THR A 219 -20.40 -7.61 2.34
C THR A 219 -21.18 -7.73 1.03
N LEU A 220 -21.39 -6.61 0.31
CA LEU A 220 -22.03 -6.59 -1.00
C LEU A 220 -21.19 -7.30 -2.06
N HIS A 221 -19.90 -6.98 -2.14
CA HIS A 221 -19.00 -7.60 -3.10
C HIS A 221 -18.89 -9.11 -2.88
N TYR A 222 -18.76 -9.56 -1.63
CA TYR A 222 -18.69 -10.99 -1.34
C TYR A 222 -20.01 -11.70 -1.66
N ALA A 223 -21.16 -11.10 -1.34
CA ALA A 223 -22.46 -11.65 -1.68
C ALA A 223 -22.65 -11.81 -3.19
N ASP A 224 -22.25 -10.81 -3.98
CA ASP A 224 -22.25 -10.89 -5.45
C ASP A 224 -21.30 -11.98 -5.96
N TYR A 225 -20.08 -12.04 -5.41
CA TYR A 225 -19.05 -13.01 -5.77
C TYR A 225 -19.52 -14.46 -5.62
N ILE A 226 -20.27 -14.79 -4.56
CA ILE A 226 -20.81 -16.14 -4.33
C ILE A 226 -22.23 -16.35 -4.90
N GLY A 227 -22.85 -15.33 -5.50
CA GLY A 227 -24.22 -15.38 -6.00
C GLY A 227 -25.32 -15.43 -4.92
N ASP A 228 -25.06 -14.90 -3.71
CA ASP A 228 -26.04 -14.82 -2.62
C ASP A 228 -26.90 -13.55 -2.71
N GLU A 229 -27.97 -13.62 -3.51
CA GLU A 229 -28.91 -12.51 -3.73
C GLU A 229 -29.64 -12.04 -2.46
N ILE A 230 -29.88 -12.96 -1.52
CA ILE A 230 -30.61 -12.65 -0.28
C ILE A 230 -29.71 -11.78 0.61
N LEU A 231 -28.45 -12.20 0.80
CA LEU A 231 -27.46 -11.41 1.53
C LEU A 231 -27.21 -10.07 0.84
N PHE A 232 -27.09 -10.06 -0.49
CA PHE A 232 -26.87 -8.83 -1.25
C PHE A 232 -28.02 -7.83 -1.01
N THR A 233 -29.27 -8.26 -1.24
CA THR A 233 -30.46 -7.40 -1.13
C THR A 233 -30.65 -6.87 0.29
N LYS A 234 -30.45 -7.71 1.31
CA LYS A 234 -30.55 -7.32 2.72
C LYS A 234 -29.47 -6.29 3.08
N THR A 235 -28.22 -6.57 2.70
CA THR A 235 -27.08 -5.68 2.94
C THR A 235 -27.26 -4.36 2.21
N TYR A 236 -27.73 -4.36 0.97
CA TYR A 236 -27.93 -3.15 0.17
C TYR A 236 -29.02 -2.25 0.78
N SER A 237 -30.11 -2.86 1.26
CA SER A 237 -31.17 -2.13 1.97
C SER A 237 -30.66 -1.49 3.26
N ALA A 238 -29.86 -2.22 4.05
CA ALA A 238 -29.23 -1.69 5.25
C ALA A 238 -28.21 -0.58 4.93
N MET A 239 -27.40 -0.74 3.88
CA MET A 239 -26.44 0.26 3.41
C MET A 239 -27.13 1.57 3.07
N LYS A 240 -28.27 1.54 2.34
CA LYS A 240 -29.04 2.75 2.02
C LYS A 240 -29.55 3.47 3.28
N ALA A 241 -30.04 2.71 4.27
CA ALA A 241 -30.48 3.30 5.54
C ALA A 241 -29.31 3.94 6.31
N SER A 242 -28.16 3.26 6.39
CA SER A 242 -26.98 3.77 7.06
C SER A 242 -26.36 4.97 6.35
N ARG A 243 -26.39 5.01 5.01
CA ARG A 243 -25.84 6.10 4.19
C ARG A 243 -26.35 7.47 4.65
N GLU A 244 -27.66 7.60 4.95
CA GLU A 244 -28.27 8.86 5.37
C GLU A 244 -27.62 9.44 6.64
N LEU A 245 -27.15 8.57 7.53
CA LEU A 245 -26.46 8.96 8.77
C LEU A 245 -25.05 9.52 8.50
N TYR A 246 -24.43 9.12 7.39
CA TYR A 246 -23.05 9.48 7.05
C TYR A 246 -22.92 10.68 6.11
N ILE A 247 -24.03 11.28 5.64
CA ILE A 247 -23.99 12.46 4.75
C ILE A 247 -23.23 13.62 5.41
N SER A 248 -23.51 13.92 6.67
CA SER A 248 -22.84 15.03 7.38
C SER A 248 -21.34 14.77 7.52
N ALA A 249 -20.97 13.59 8.02
CA ALA A 249 -19.57 13.21 8.19
C ALA A 249 -18.80 13.12 6.86
N SER A 250 -19.47 12.73 5.76
CA SER A 250 -18.87 12.67 4.42
C SER A 250 -18.47 14.05 3.90
N LYS A 251 -19.21 15.11 4.26
CA LYS A 251 -18.88 16.50 3.87
C LYS A 251 -17.62 17.04 4.53
N SER A 252 -17.23 16.47 5.68
CA SER A 252 -16.04 16.80 6.47
C SER A 252 -14.92 15.75 6.41
N SER A 253 -15.05 14.75 5.54
CA SER A 253 -14.09 13.66 5.35
C SER A 253 -13.23 13.86 4.10
N VAL A 254 -12.19 13.05 3.92
CA VAL A 254 -11.35 13.01 2.70
C VAL A 254 -12.10 12.46 1.49
N CYS A 255 -13.08 11.61 1.75
CA CYS A 255 -13.96 11.02 0.77
C CYS A 255 -15.30 10.67 1.41
N SER A 256 -16.27 10.33 0.56
CA SER A 256 -17.64 10.03 0.98
C SER A 256 -17.83 8.58 1.38
N PHE A 257 -18.98 8.31 2.01
CA PHE A 257 -19.44 6.95 2.23
C PHE A 257 -19.64 6.21 0.89
N GLU A 258 -20.26 6.88 -0.10
CA GLU A 258 -20.54 6.29 -1.41
C GLU A 258 -19.26 5.91 -2.16
N TYR A 259 -18.23 6.76 -2.08
CA TYR A 259 -16.90 6.50 -2.60
C TYR A 259 -16.37 5.14 -2.12
N THR A 260 -16.50 4.87 -0.83
CA THR A 260 -15.90 3.68 -0.21
C THR A 260 -16.68 2.41 -0.56
N VAL A 261 -18.01 2.50 -0.64
CA VAL A 261 -18.85 1.39 -1.10
C VAL A 261 -18.60 1.10 -2.58
N LEU A 262 -18.50 2.16 -3.40
CA LEU A 262 -18.26 2.05 -4.85
C LEU A 262 -16.95 1.36 -5.16
N GLU A 263 -15.89 1.60 -4.36
CA GLU A 263 -14.60 0.93 -4.50
C GLU A 263 -14.70 -0.61 -4.50
N SER A 264 -15.70 -1.18 -3.81
CA SER A 264 -15.98 -2.62 -3.86
C SER A 264 -16.92 -3.00 -5.01
N LEU A 265 -17.96 -2.20 -5.26
CA LEU A 265 -18.97 -2.50 -6.27
C LEU A 265 -18.49 -2.38 -7.72
N ILE A 266 -17.40 -1.64 -8.00
CA ILE A 266 -16.80 -1.61 -9.35
C ILE A 266 -16.32 -2.99 -9.83
N PHE A 267 -16.17 -3.99 -8.94
CA PHE A 267 -15.84 -5.37 -9.29
C PHE A 267 -17.06 -6.24 -9.59
N THR A 268 -18.28 -5.69 -9.50
CA THR A 268 -19.55 -6.39 -9.75
C THR A 268 -20.20 -5.93 -11.05
N GLU A 269 -21.27 -6.62 -11.49
CA GLU A 269 -22.13 -6.18 -12.60
C GLU A 269 -23.45 -5.52 -12.15
N ARG A 270 -23.49 -5.03 -10.90
CA ARG A 270 -24.67 -4.45 -10.24
C ARG A 270 -24.95 -3.02 -10.69
N LYS A 271 -25.44 -2.87 -11.93
CA LYS A 271 -25.59 -1.56 -12.59
C LYS A 271 -26.48 -0.58 -11.84
N SER A 272 -27.63 -1.02 -11.32
CA SER A 272 -28.56 -0.18 -10.56
C SER A 272 -27.93 0.37 -9.27
N GLU A 273 -27.17 -0.47 -8.59
CA GLU A 273 -26.54 -0.15 -7.31
C GLU A 273 -25.36 0.79 -7.50
N ILE A 274 -24.54 0.55 -8.54
CA ILE A 274 -23.46 1.45 -8.96
C ILE A 274 -24.04 2.82 -9.33
N ARG A 275 -25.11 2.86 -10.13
CA ARG A 275 -25.79 4.10 -10.50
C ARG A 275 -26.22 4.92 -9.28
N LEU A 276 -26.84 4.27 -8.29
CA LEU A 276 -27.29 4.95 -7.07
C LEU A 276 -26.13 5.65 -6.34
N LEU A 277 -24.97 4.99 -6.23
CA LEU A 277 -23.81 5.57 -5.56
C LEU A 277 -23.20 6.76 -6.32
N LEU A 278 -23.18 6.69 -7.66
CA LEU A 278 -22.68 7.77 -8.51
C LEU A 278 -23.59 9.01 -8.46
N GLU A 279 -24.90 8.80 -8.62
CA GLU A 279 -25.90 9.88 -8.69
C GLU A 279 -26.12 10.55 -7.33
N ASN A 280 -25.81 9.86 -6.23
CA ASN A 280 -26.01 10.36 -4.87
C ASN A 280 -24.69 10.54 -4.11
N ASN A 281 -23.56 10.75 -4.79
CA ASN A 281 -22.29 10.98 -4.09
C ASN A 281 -22.34 12.24 -3.20
N THR A 282 -21.91 12.11 -1.95
CA THR A 282 -21.78 13.27 -1.05
C THR A 282 -20.44 13.97 -1.26
N PHE A 283 -20.43 15.09 -1.98
CA PHE A 283 -19.21 15.89 -2.19
C PHE A 283 -18.75 16.63 -0.93
N GLN A 284 -17.44 16.70 -0.74
CA GLN A 284 -16.78 17.37 0.38
C GLN A 284 -16.96 18.89 0.30
N SER A 285 -17.11 19.54 1.45
CA SER A 285 -17.29 21.00 1.55
C SER A 285 -16.00 21.71 1.98
N SER A 286 -15.69 22.85 1.37
CA SER A 286 -14.42 23.59 1.57
C SER A 286 -14.28 24.30 2.92
N ALA A 287 -15.34 24.34 3.74
CA ALA A 287 -15.38 25.11 4.98
C ALA A 287 -14.46 24.58 6.11
N GLN A 288 -13.82 23.41 5.94
CA GLN A 288 -13.01 22.76 6.97
C GLN A 288 -11.60 22.38 6.46
N GLN A 289 -10.94 23.28 5.72
CA GLN A 289 -9.59 23.10 5.16
C GLN A 289 -8.51 22.67 6.19
N ASN A 290 -8.74 22.87 7.49
CA ASN A 290 -7.76 22.59 8.54
C ASN A 290 -7.62 21.10 8.90
N PHE A 291 -8.48 20.20 8.41
CA PHE A 291 -8.45 18.79 8.84
C PHE A 291 -7.73 17.84 7.85
N ILE A 292 -7.57 18.23 6.58
CA ILE A 292 -7.10 17.32 5.52
C ILE A 292 -6.01 18.00 4.68
N PRO A 293 -4.78 17.45 4.64
CA PRO A 293 -3.74 17.93 3.73
C PRO A 293 -4.23 17.96 2.28
N SER A 294 -3.99 19.07 1.57
CA SER A 294 -4.41 19.28 0.18
C SER A 294 -4.02 18.13 -0.74
N GLN A 295 -2.83 17.56 -0.56
CA GLN A 295 -2.34 16.42 -1.34
C GLN A 295 -3.19 15.16 -1.17
N ARG A 296 -3.69 14.89 0.04
CA ARG A 296 -4.53 13.71 0.30
C ARG A 296 -5.88 13.85 -0.35
N LYS A 297 -6.47 15.04 -0.21
CA LYS A 297 -7.72 15.36 -0.90
C LYS A 297 -7.55 15.18 -2.41
N LEU A 298 -6.44 15.66 -2.97
CA LEU A 298 -6.12 15.51 -4.39
C LEU A 298 -6.06 14.04 -4.82
N THR A 299 -5.43 13.16 -4.04
CA THR A 299 -5.43 11.72 -4.32
C THR A 299 -6.83 11.12 -4.29
N HIS A 300 -7.66 11.44 -3.29
CA HIS A 300 -9.04 10.93 -3.22
C HIS A 300 -9.93 11.49 -4.35
N ASP A 301 -9.79 12.77 -4.69
CA ASP A 301 -10.47 13.39 -5.84
C ASP A 301 -10.08 12.67 -7.14
N GLU A 302 -8.81 12.27 -7.28
CA GLU A 302 -8.33 11.52 -8.43
C GLU A 302 -8.90 10.10 -8.49
N VAL A 303 -8.92 9.39 -7.37
CA VAL A 303 -9.55 8.05 -7.29
C VAL A 303 -11.03 8.15 -7.61
N TRP A 304 -11.73 9.16 -7.11
CA TRP A 304 -13.15 9.34 -7.40
C TRP A 304 -13.42 9.47 -8.91
N LYS A 305 -12.57 10.18 -9.66
CA LYS A 305 -12.68 10.25 -11.13
C LYS A 305 -12.51 8.87 -11.76
N ILE A 306 -11.53 8.09 -11.31
CA ILE A 306 -11.29 6.73 -11.83
C ILE A 306 -12.49 5.83 -11.55
N LEU A 307 -12.97 5.79 -10.30
CA LEU A 307 -14.15 5.01 -9.90
C LEU A 307 -15.41 5.46 -10.67
N SER A 308 -15.59 6.76 -10.87
CA SER A 308 -16.70 7.31 -11.66
C SER A 308 -16.61 6.89 -13.12
N ALA A 309 -15.43 6.97 -13.73
CA ALA A 309 -15.23 6.58 -15.12
C ALA A 309 -15.56 5.09 -15.33
N VAL A 310 -15.10 4.21 -14.43
CA VAL A 310 -15.43 2.78 -14.45
C VAL A 310 -16.91 2.53 -14.20
N GLY A 311 -17.49 3.21 -13.21
CA GLY A 311 -18.89 3.05 -12.84
C GLY A 311 -19.85 3.48 -13.96
N TYR A 312 -19.63 4.65 -14.56
CA TYR A 312 -20.43 5.14 -15.69
C TYR A 312 -20.32 4.23 -16.92
N HIS A 313 -19.12 3.70 -17.20
CA HIS A 313 -18.92 2.72 -18.27
C HIS A 313 -19.75 1.45 -18.01
N LYS A 314 -19.69 0.90 -16.80
CA LYS A 314 -20.46 -0.30 -16.42
C LYS A 314 -21.97 -0.15 -16.54
N ILE A 315 -22.51 1.04 -16.22
CA ILE A 315 -23.95 1.31 -16.36
C ILE A 315 -24.37 1.69 -17.79
N GLY A 316 -23.43 1.72 -18.74
CA GLY A 316 -23.67 2.00 -20.17
C GLY A 316 -23.72 3.48 -20.54
N ASP A 317 -23.27 4.38 -19.66
CA ASP A 317 -23.16 5.82 -19.95
C ASP A 317 -21.73 6.16 -20.41
N GLU A 318 -21.46 5.86 -21.69
CA GLU A 318 -20.14 6.00 -22.30
C GLU A 318 -19.68 7.47 -22.39
N GLU A 319 -20.62 8.40 -22.58
CA GLU A 319 -20.29 9.82 -22.68
C GLU A 319 -19.76 10.34 -21.35
N THR A 320 -20.45 10.06 -20.25
CA THR A 320 -20.02 10.47 -18.91
C THR A 320 -18.76 9.72 -18.49
N ALA A 321 -18.65 8.43 -18.80
CA ALA A 321 -17.46 7.64 -18.53
C ALA A 321 -16.20 8.26 -19.18
N LYS A 322 -16.30 8.62 -20.46
CA LYS A 322 -15.22 9.26 -21.21
C LYS A 322 -14.85 10.63 -20.63
N LYS A 323 -15.84 11.47 -20.27
CA LYS A 323 -15.60 12.76 -19.62
C LYS A 323 -14.80 12.63 -18.32
N PHE A 324 -15.09 11.62 -17.50
CA PHE A 324 -14.29 11.37 -16.30
C PHE A 324 -12.90 10.82 -16.65
N ALA A 325 -12.81 9.85 -17.57
CA ALA A 325 -11.56 9.23 -17.96
C ALA A 325 -10.53 10.22 -18.54
N GLU A 326 -10.97 11.21 -19.31
CA GLU A 326 -10.13 12.28 -19.89
C GLU A 326 -9.60 13.26 -18.84
N ARG A 327 -10.29 13.40 -17.70
CA ARG A 327 -9.89 14.28 -16.59
C ARG A 327 -8.98 13.60 -15.57
N VAL A 328 -8.69 12.32 -15.77
CA VAL A 328 -7.80 11.56 -14.89
C VAL A 328 -6.36 12.01 -15.12
N ASN A 329 -5.68 12.39 -14.04
CA ASN A 329 -4.24 12.60 -14.00
C ASN A 329 -3.60 11.66 -12.97
N LEU A 330 -2.94 10.60 -13.43
CA LEU A 330 -2.33 9.58 -12.56
C LEU A 330 -1.19 10.12 -11.68
N GLU A 331 -0.63 11.30 -11.99
CA GLU A 331 0.39 11.95 -11.15
C GLU A 331 -0.17 12.51 -9.83
N ASN A 332 -1.51 12.70 -9.76
CA ASN A 332 -2.19 13.15 -8.55
C ASN A 332 -2.40 12.02 -7.53
N LEU A 333 -2.16 10.76 -7.92
CA LEU A 333 -2.22 9.62 -7.01
C LEU A 333 -0.98 9.60 -6.12
N GLY A 334 -1.21 9.59 -4.79
CA GLY A 334 -0.15 9.52 -3.81
C GLY A 334 0.62 8.20 -3.85
N PHE A 335 1.79 8.21 -3.20
CA PHE A 335 2.59 6.99 -3.02
C PHE A 335 1.75 5.87 -2.37
N GLY A 336 1.93 4.62 -2.82
CA GLY A 336 1.16 3.48 -2.33
C GLY A 336 -0.29 3.39 -2.84
N TRP A 337 -0.73 4.32 -3.69
CA TRP A 337 -2.04 4.28 -4.35
C TRP A 337 -1.92 4.24 -5.88
N GLN A 338 -0.80 4.71 -6.41
CA GLN A 338 -0.61 4.96 -7.83
C GLN A 338 -0.79 3.69 -8.66
N LYS A 339 -0.19 2.56 -8.26
CA LYS A 339 -0.18 1.34 -9.08
C LYS A 339 -1.57 0.71 -9.15
N TYR A 340 -2.22 0.53 -8.00
CA TYR A 340 -3.53 -0.12 -7.89
C TYR A 340 -4.59 0.61 -8.72
N TYR A 341 -4.76 1.92 -8.52
CA TYR A 341 -5.77 2.67 -9.29
C TYR A 341 -5.37 2.89 -10.75
N SER A 342 -4.07 2.92 -11.07
CA SER A 342 -3.62 2.90 -12.47
C SER A 342 -4.02 1.60 -13.17
N ILE A 343 -3.93 0.44 -12.51
CA ILE A 343 -4.38 -0.84 -13.08
C ILE A 343 -5.88 -0.76 -13.42
N ILE A 344 -6.71 -0.29 -12.47
CA ILE A 344 -8.15 -0.11 -12.69
C ILE A 344 -8.42 0.82 -13.88
N TYR A 345 -7.76 1.98 -13.91
CA TYR A 345 -7.91 2.96 -14.99
C TYR A 345 -7.47 2.40 -16.35
N TYR A 346 -6.35 1.68 -16.42
CA TYR A 346 -5.87 1.09 -17.67
C TYR A 346 -6.77 -0.03 -18.19
N PHE A 347 -7.41 -0.81 -17.31
CA PHE A 347 -8.44 -1.75 -17.73
C PHE A 347 -9.63 -1.04 -18.39
N LEU A 348 -10.12 0.07 -17.81
CA LEU A 348 -11.14 0.90 -18.47
C LEU A 348 -10.65 1.40 -19.83
N LEU A 349 -9.41 1.93 -19.91
CA LEU A 349 -8.87 2.40 -21.18
C LEU A 349 -8.82 1.31 -22.25
N LEU A 350 -8.53 0.05 -21.91
CA LEU A 350 -8.58 -1.06 -22.87
C LEU A 350 -9.95 -1.26 -23.52
N GLU A 351 -11.02 -0.85 -22.84
CA GLU A 351 -12.40 -0.98 -23.33
C GLU A 351 -12.77 0.20 -24.23
N ILE A 352 -12.31 1.42 -23.92
CA ILE A 352 -12.74 2.64 -24.62
C ILE A 352 -11.80 3.16 -25.72
N VAL A 353 -10.49 2.86 -25.69
CA VAL A 353 -9.52 3.42 -26.64
C VAL A 353 -9.43 2.65 -27.97
N GLU A 354 -8.86 3.30 -28.98
CA GLU A 354 -8.58 2.68 -30.28
C GLU A 354 -7.53 1.56 -30.21
N LEU A 355 -7.63 0.59 -31.13
CA LEU A 355 -6.76 -0.60 -31.20
C LEU A 355 -5.25 -0.27 -31.16
N LYS A 356 -4.82 0.82 -31.80
CA LYS A 356 -3.42 1.25 -31.89
C LYS A 356 -2.81 1.59 -30.52
N GLU A 357 -3.62 2.08 -29.58
CA GLU A 357 -3.18 2.49 -28.26
C GLU A 357 -3.17 1.34 -27.24
N LYS A 358 -3.97 0.28 -27.51
CA LYS A 358 -4.11 -0.87 -26.61
C LYS A 358 -2.78 -1.59 -26.35
N SER A 359 -1.86 -1.66 -27.32
CA SER A 359 -0.55 -2.30 -27.13
C SER A 359 0.28 -1.61 -26.03
N LYS A 360 0.27 -0.27 -25.99
CA LYS A 360 0.97 0.50 -24.96
C LYS A 360 0.34 0.29 -23.58
N ILE A 361 -0.99 0.23 -23.52
CA ILE A 361 -1.72 -0.01 -22.28
C ILE A 361 -1.46 -1.41 -21.73
N LEU A 362 -1.49 -2.44 -22.58
CA LEU A 362 -1.18 -3.82 -22.19
C LEU A 362 0.23 -3.94 -21.57
N LYS A 363 1.23 -3.29 -22.16
CA LYS A 363 2.59 -3.24 -21.59
C LYS A 363 2.61 -2.61 -20.19
N LYS A 364 1.87 -1.52 -19.99
CA LYS A 364 1.74 -0.87 -18.67
C LYS A 364 1.04 -1.77 -17.66
N LEU A 365 -0.05 -2.43 -18.05
CA LEU A 365 -0.77 -3.38 -17.19
C LEU A 365 0.13 -4.53 -16.76
N HIS A 366 0.83 -5.18 -17.69
CA HIS A 366 1.78 -6.26 -17.35
C HIS A 366 2.83 -5.81 -16.34
N HIS A 367 3.42 -4.63 -16.53
CA HIS A 367 4.41 -4.09 -15.60
C HIS A 367 3.80 -3.84 -14.21
N LEU A 368 2.67 -3.13 -14.13
CA LEU A 368 2.03 -2.79 -12.87
C LEU A 368 1.56 -4.03 -12.10
N ILE A 369 0.91 -4.98 -12.77
CA ILE A 369 0.44 -6.23 -12.16
C ILE A 369 1.62 -7.06 -11.64
N SER A 370 2.73 -7.10 -12.38
CA SER A 370 3.95 -7.78 -11.93
C SER A 370 4.55 -7.15 -10.68
N GLU A 371 4.45 -5.83 -10.50
CA GLU A 371 5.00 -5.14 -9.33
C GLU A 371 4.08 -5.22 -8.10
N THR A 372 2.77 -5.30 -8.29
CA THR A 372 1.80 -5.37 -7.19
C THR A 372 1.44 -6.80 -6.80
N HIS A 373 1.78 -7.77 -7.63
CA HIS A 373 1.49 -9.20 -7.46
C HIS A 373 -0.01 -9.53 -7.40
N PHE A 374 -0.88 -8.72 -8.02
CA PHE A 374 -2.34 -8.93 -7.96
C PHE A 374 -2.82 -10.01 -8.94
N THR A 375 -2.91 -11.26 -8.47
CA THR A 375 -3.42 -12.43 -9.22
C THR A 375 -4.77 -12.15 -9.89
N HIS A 376 -5.71 -11.47 -9.21
CA HIS A 376 -7.02 -11.13 -9.78
C HIS A 376 -6.91 -10.38 -11.12
N PHE A 377 -5.98 -9.41 -11.19
CA PHE A 377 -5.78 -8.63 -12.40
C PHE A 377 -4.95 -9.39 -13.45
N GLU A 378 -4.07 -10.29 -13.03
CA GLU A 378 -3.36 -11.21 -13.94
C GLU A 378 -4.34 -12.15 -14.66
N GLU A 379 -5.29 -12.72 -13.93
CA GLU A 379 -6.37 -13.53 -14.50
C GLU A 379 -7.24 -12.71 -15.44
N LYS A 380 -7.66 -11.52 -15.02
CA LYS A 380 -8.45 -10.59 -15.86
C LYS A 380 -7.73 -10.25 -17.17
N LEU A 381 -6.42 -9.99 -17.12
CA LEU A 381 -5.60 -9.70 -18.29
C LEU A 381 -5.47 -10.93 -19.21
N SER A 382 -5.33 -12.12 -18.62
CA SER A 382 -5.27 -13.39 -19.37
C SER A 382 -6.58 -13.67 -20.10
N LEU A 383 -7.72 -13.50 -19.43
CA LEU A 383 -9.06 -13.59 -20.02
C LEU A 383 -9.26 -12.62 -21.20
N TYR A 384 -8.80 -11.38 -21.06
CA TYR A 384 -8.84 -10.39 -22.13
C TYR A 384 -8.05 -10.85 -23.36
N ASN A 385 -6.83 -11.36 -23.17
CA ASN A 385 -5.98 -11.86 -24.25
C ASN A 385 -6.58 -13.09 -24.95
N SER A 386 -7.18 -14.01 -24.20
CA SER A 386 -7.85 -15.20 -24.76
C SER A 386 -9.04 -14.83 -25.64
N LYS A 387 -9.89 -13.88 -25.20
CA LYS A 387 -11.02 -13.38 -26.00
C LYS A 387 -10.54 -12.74 -27.31
N LYS A 388 -9.44 -11.99 -27.28
CA LYS A 388 -8.84 -11.37 -28.47
C LYS A 388 -8.37 -12.42 -29.49
N GLN A 389 -7.75 -13.51 -29.03
CA GLN A 389 -7.29 -14.60 -29.91
C GLN A 389 -8.46 -15.35 -30.57
N GLN A 390 -9.56 -15.57 -29.84
CA GLN A 390 -10.77 -16.20 -30.39
C GLN A 390 -11.41 -15.34 -31.49
N VAL A 391 -11.53 -14.03 -31.28
CA VAL A 391 -12.08 -13.09 -32.29
C VAL A 391 -11.18 -13.00 -33.54
N ALA A 392 -9.86 -13.09 -33.38
CA ALA A 392 -8.93 -13.15 -34.50
C ALA A 392 -9.01 -14.47 -35.29
N GLY A 393 -9.29 -15.59 -34.62
CA GLY A 393 -9.43 -16.91 -35.24
C GLY A 393 -10.75 -17.11 -35.99
N THR A 394 -11.85 -16.50 -35.52
CA THR A 394 -13.15 -16.57 -36.21
C THR A 394 -13.21 -15.76 -37.51
N ASN A 395 -12.34 -14.76 -37.67
CA ASN A 395 -12.24 -13.97 -38.91
C ASN A 395 -11.36 -14.65 -40.00
N GLN A 396 -10.91 -15.90 -39.80
CA GLN A 396 -10.11 -16.66 -40.78
C GLN A 396 -10.85 -17.85 -41.42
N VAL A 397 -12.15 -18.02 -41.19
CA VAL A 397 -12.95 -19.04 -41.89
C VAL A 397 -13.80 -18.37 -42.97
N GLU A 398 -13.19 -18.12 -44.13
CA GLU A 398 -13.96 -17.91 -45.37
C GLU A 398 -14.68 -19.22 -45.74
N PRO A 399 -15.95 -19.17 -46.18
CA PRO A 399 -16.63 -20.35 -46.67
C PRO A 399 -15.99 -20.77 -48.00
N LEU A 400 -15.47 -21.99 -48.06
CA LEU A 400 -15.20 -22.71 -49.30
C LEU A 400 -16.53 -22.95 -50.03
N MET A 401 -17.04 -21.94 -50.74
CA MET A 401 -18.04 -22.11 -51.77
C MET A 401 -17.37 -22.31 -53.13
N GLY A 402 -17.58 -23.51 -53.68
CA GLY A 402 -17.89 -23.72 -55.09
C GLY A 402 -16.81 -23.40 -56.13
N LYS A 403 -16.07 -24.42 -56.55
CA LYS A 403 -15.70 -24.54 -57.97
C LYS A 403 -16.37 -25.79 -58.53
N ASN A 404 -17.35 -25.52 -59.39
CA ASN A 404 -17.98 -26.48 -60.29
C ASN A 404 -16.94 -27.25 -61.11
N ILE A 405 -17.13 -28.57 -61.22
CA ILE A 405 -17.09 -29.29 -62.50
C ILE A 405 -18.35 -30.15 -62.56
#